data_AF-A0A4R4RLH9-F1
#
_entry.id   AF-A0A4R4RLH9-F1
#
_cell.length_a   1.000
_cell.length_b   1.000
_cell.length_c   1.000
_cell.angle_alpha   90.00
_cell.angle_beta   90.00
_cell.angle_gamma   90.00
#
_symmetry.space_group_name_H-M   'P 1'
#
loop_
_entity.id
_entity.type
_entity.pdbx_description
1 polymer ?
#
loop_
_entity_poly.entity_id
_entity_poly.type
_entity_poly.pdbx_seq_one_letter_code
_entity_poly.pdbx_strand_id
1 'polypeptide(L)'
;MTVALTACTSGPEHPSVSPLAQISVEEGLDEAPNGIDELAPADVLDQSLAAMRATGSYRVTGTTVGGNTIDIAFKDGVGSTGTVGGNTTVQLVATPGAVYVTGDTESLAEQVGADVGTTIAGKWLLISPEAASGFAIFADGSTFAAAVLGADAPDGLTAVREVDGQPAVGLLFPETGGTLWVAATGEPLPLRLEEKGASAGAGVISFTDYGTEVAVTPPAEDAVVDLTKIPVPTATPTP
;
A
#
# COMPACT_ATOMS: atom_id res chain seq x y z
N MET A 1 16.64 17.50 92.68
CA MET A 1 17.04 17.78 91.29
C MET A 1 15.97 17.18 90.41
N THR A 2 15.02 18.02 89.99
CA THR A 2 13.77 17.60 89.33
C THR A 2 13.90 17.95 87.86
N VAL A 3 13.78 16.96 86.98
CA VAL A 3 13.42 17.19 85.57
C VAL A 3 12.50 16.05 85.14
N ALA A 4 11.23 16.39 84.94
CA ALA A 4 10.33 15.69 84.04
C ALA A 4 10.27 16.53 82.75
N LEU A 5 10.23 15.90 81.57
CA LEU A 5 9.68 16.44 80.33
C LEU A 5 9.51 15.30 79.29
N THR A 6 8.24 15.06 78.96
CA THR A 6 7.68 14.38 77.79
C THR A 6 7.97 15.12 76.47
N ALA A 7 8.15 14.40 75.36
CA ALA A 7 7.56 14.74 74.06
C ALA A 7 7.74 13.61 73.02
N CYS A 8 6.65 13.20 72.38
CA CYS A 8 6.59 12.34 71.20
C CYS A 8 7.05 13.11 69.95
N THR A 9 7.70 12.44 69.00
CA THR A 9 7.73 12.88 67.60
C THR A 9 7.66 11.67 66.68
N SER A 10 6.69 11.73 65.77
CA SER A 10 6.34 10.74 64.76
C SER A 10 7.42 10.70 63.67
N GLY A 11 8.01 9.53 63.43
CA GLY A 11 8.93 9.31 62.31
C GLY A 11 8.16 8.97 61.03
N PRO A 12 8.47 9.60 59.89
CA PRO A 12 7.83 9.27 58.63
C PRO A 12 8.32 7.92 58.11
N GLU A 13 7.35 7.14 57.72
CA GLU A 13 7.43 5.84 57.07
C GLU A 13 8.10 6.05 55.70
N HIS A 14 9.30 5.53 55.51
CA HIS A 14 9.94 5.51 54.20
C HIS A 14 9.27 4.42 53.35
N PRO A 15 8.55 4.75 52.26
CA PRO A 15 8.09 3.73 51.33
C PRO A 15 9.31 3.10 50.65
N SER A 16 9.33 1.77 50.66
CA SER A 16 10.27 0.93 49.93
C SER A 16 10.32 1.38 48.46
N VAL A 17 11.46 1.92 48.05
CA VAL A 17 11.70 2.29 46.65
C VAL A 17 11.81 1.00 45.85
N SER A 18 10.75 0.63 45.14
CA SER A 18 10.79 -0.41 44.11
C SER A 18 11.78 0.01 43.01
N PRO A 19 12.64 -0.89 42.52
CA PRO A 19 13.57 -0.55 41.45
C PRO A 19 12.80 -0.19 40.17
N LEU A 20 13.06 1.03 39.69
CA LEU A 20 12.79 1.51 38.34
C LEU A 20 13.68 0.75 37.36
N ALA A 21 13.14 -0.28 36.70
CA ALA A 21 13.57 -0.78 35.39
C ALA A 21 12.74 -2.03 35.04
N GLN A 22 11.46 -1.85 34.70
CA GLN A 22 10.86 -2.80 33.76
C GLN A 22 11.36 -2.39 32.39
N ILE A 23 12.46 -3.02 32.00
CA ILE A 23 12.86 -3.12 30.60
C ILE A 23 11.64 -3.77 29.93
N SER A 24 10.88 -2.99 29.16
CA SER A 24 10.02 -3.55 28.13
C SER A 24 10.94 -4.27 27.17
N VAL A 25 11.25 -5.53 27.47
CA VAL A 25 11.60 -6.48 26.44
C VAL A 25 10.32 -6.56 25.63
N GLU A 26 10.31 -5.92 24.47
CA GLU A 26 9.36 -6.27 23.43
C GLU A 26 9.65 -7.74 23.12
N GLU A 27 8.99 -8.64 23.87
CA GLU A 27 8.94 -10.07 23.57
C GLU A 27 8.25 -10.17 22.21
N GLY A 28 9.06 -10.07 21.15
CA GLY A 28 8.66 -10.47 19.83
C GLY A 28 8.13 -11.90 19.92
N LEU A 29 6.97 -12.14 19.34
CA LEU A 29 6.37 -13.47 19.33
C LEU A 29 7.33 -14.42 18.63
N ASP A 30 7.64 -15.57 19.25
CA ASP A 30 8.48 -16.59 18.61
C ASP A 30 7.72 -17.35 17.50
N GLU A 31 6.38 -17.40 17.61
CA GLU A 31 5.45 -18.10 16.72
C GLU A 31 4.29 -17.16 16.35
N ALA A 32 3.67 -17.36 15.17
CA ALA A 32 2.52 -16.58 14.74
C ALA A 32 1.23 -17.13 15.38
N PRO A 33 0.53 -16.39 16.25
CA PRO A 33 -0.65 -16.93 16.95
C PRO A 33 -1.83 -17.31 16.04
N ASN A 34 -1.86 -16.82 14.80
CA ASN A 34 -2.85 -17.23 13.80
C ASN A 34 -2.42 -18.45 12.96
N GLY A 35 -1.24 -19.03 13.24
CA GLY A 35 -0.73 -20.27 12.65
C GLY A 35 -0.21 -20.15 11.22
N ILE A 36 -0.03 -18.93 10.67
CA ILE A 36 0.44 -18.79 9.28
C ILE A 36 1.89 -19.22 9.07
N ASP A 37 2.71 -19.22 10.12
CA ASP A 37 4.10 -19.65 10.07
C ASP A 37 4.27 -21.18 10.00
N GLU A 38 3.19 -21.94 10.24
CA GLU A 38 3.15 -23.40 10.08
C GLU A 38 2.72 -23.84 8.66
N LEU A 39 2.26 -22.90 7.83
CA LEU A 39 1.77 -23.18 6.48
C LEU A 39 2.89 -23.10 5.44
N ALA A 40 2.64 -23.69 4.26
CA ALA A 40 3.54 -23.47 3.12
C ALA A 40 3.45 -22.00 2.66
N PRO A 41 4.55 -21.39 2.17
CA PRO A 41 4.54 -19.97 1.79
C PRO A 41 3.45 -19.61 0.76
N ALA A 42 3.18 -20.49 -0.20
CA ALA A 42 2.12 -20.30 -1.18
C ALA A 42 0.72 -20.28 -0.54
N ASP A 43 0.48 -21.14 0.45
CA ASP A 43 -0.79 -21.18 1.18
C ASP A 43 -0.99 -19.90 2.01
N VAL A 44 0.09 -19.37 2.61
CA VAL A 44 0.06 -18.08 3.32
C VAL A 44 -0.30 -16.96 2.36
N LEU A 45 0.30 -16.93 1.16
CA LEU A 45 0.01 -15.91 0.16
C LEU A 45 -1.46 -15.97 -0.26
N ASP A 46 -1.96 -17.16 -0.59
CA ASP A 46 -3.35 -17.35 -1.01
C ASP A 46 -4.33 -16.93 0.09
N GLN A 47 -4.08 -17.34 1.33
CA GLN A 47 -4.90 -16.96 2.48
C GLN A 47 -4.86 -15.44 2.73
N SER A 48 -3.70 -14.81 2.55
CA SER A 48 -3.52 -13.37 2.73
C SER A 48 -4.25 -12.56 1.66
N LEU A 49 -4.12 -12.94 0.38
CA LEU A 49 -4.84 -12.31 -0.70
C LEU A 49 -6.35 -12.55 -0.62
N ALA A 50 -6.78 -13.71 -0.10
CA ALA A 50 -8.19 -13.98 0.18
C ALA A 50 -8.73 -13.10 1.32
N ALA A 51 -7.99 -12.97 2.42
CA ALA A 51 -8.35 -12.10 3.54
C ALA A 51 -8.46 -10.64 3.10
N MET A 52 -7.50 -10.13 2.32
CA MET A 52 -7.53 -8.79 1.74
C MET A 52 -8.77 -8.56 0.86
N ARG A 53 -9.17 -9.53 0.02
CA ARG A 53 -10.39 -9.37 -0.80
C ARG A 53 -11.66 -9.41 0.05
N ALA A 54 -11.68 -10.23 1.11
CA ALA A 54 -12.82 -10.36 2.00
C ALA A 54 -13.16 -9.08 2.75
N THR A 55 -12.21 -8.14 2.91
CA THR A 55 -12.49 -6.81 3.48
C THR A 55 -13.32 -5.94 2.54
N GLY A 56 -13.41 -6.27 1.25
CA GLY A 56 -14.16 -5.55 0.22
C GLY A 56 -13.52 -4.25 -0.27
N SER A 57 -12.61 -3.67 0.51
CA SER A 57 -11.84 -2.48 0.15
C SER A 57 -10.56 -2.38 0.95
N TYR A 58 -9.58 -1.66 0.40
CA TYR A 58 -8.30 -1.38 1.01
C TYR A 58 -7.59 -0.25 0.26
N ARG A 59 -6.53 0.28 0.83
CA ARG A 59 -5.69 1.30 0.23
C ARG A 59 -4.25 0.81 0.12
N VAL A 60 -3.61 1.14 -0.99
CA VAL A 60 -2.22 0.86 -1.26
C VAL A 60 -1.48 2.18 -1.37
N THR A 61 -0.50 2.41 -0.51
CA THR A 61 0.30 3.65 -0.50
C THR A 61 1.77 3.34 -0.45
N GLY A 62 2.61 4.11 -1.14
CA GLY A 62 4.05 3.95 -0.98
C GLY A 62 4.86 4.54 -2.12
N THR A 63 6.12 4.14 -2.16
CA THR A 63 7.06 4.54 -3.22
C THR A 63 7.82 3.31 -3.70
N THR A 64 7.91 3.13 -5.00
CA THR A 64 8.73 2.08 -5.63
C THR A 64 10.23 2.39 -5.49
N VAL A 65 11.09 1.40 -5.70
CA VAL A 65 12.55 1.61 -5.78
C VAL A 65 12.91 2.59 -6.91
N GLY A 66 12.10 2.62 -7.97
CA GLY A 66 12.24 3.57 -9.08
C GLY A 66 11.85 5.01 -8.73
N GLY A 67 11.35 5.27 -7.52
CA GLY A 67 10.93 6.60 -7.06
C GLY A 67 9.49 6.98 -7.40
N ASN A 68 8.75 6.10 -8.09
CA ASN A 68 7.33 6.35 -8.39
C ASN A 68 6.50 6.22 -7.12
N THR A 69 5.59 7.17 -6.89
CA THR A 69 4.66 7.16 -5.76
C THR A 69 3.33 6.53 -6.15
N ILE A 70 2.72 5.83 -5.20
CA ILE A 70 1.43 5.16 -5.38
C ILE A 70 0.57 5.53 -4.19
N ASP A 71 -0.67 5.92 -4.45
CA ASP A 71 -1.71 6.11 -3.44
C ASP A 71 -3.07 5.77 -4.08
N ILE A 72 -3.49 4.51 -3.96
CA ILE A 72 -4.67 3.98 -4.65
C ILE A 72 -5.58 3.28 -3.64
N ALA A 73 -6.85 3.67 -3.62
CA ALA A 73 -7.91 2.97 -2.91
C ALA A 73 -8.62 2.00 -3.86
N PHE A 74 -8.67 0.73 -3.49
CA PHE A 74 -9.35 -0.34 -4.20
C PHE A 74 -10.69 -0.67 -3.55
N LYS A 75 -11.67 -1.01 -4.39
CA LYS A 75 -12.94 -1.60 -3.99
C LYS A 75 -13.16 -2.86 -4.80
N ASP A 76 -13.17 -3.99 -4.10
CA ASP A 76 -13.25 -5.32 -4.71
C ASP A 76 -14.48 -5.43 -5.61
N GLY A 77 -14.27 -5.92 -6.83
CA GLY A 77 -15.31 -6.04 -7.86
C GLY A 77 -15.85 -4.73 -8.46
N VAL A 78 -15.41 -3.55 -7.99
CA VAL A 78 -15.89 -2.24 -8.46
C VAL A 78 -14.82 -1.43 -9.19
N GLY A 79 -13.58 -1.48 -8.72
CA GLY A 79 -12.44 -0.77 -9.34
C GLY A 79 -11.57 -0.04 -8.32
N SER A 80 -10.95 1.06 -8.74
CA SER A 80 -10.04 1.84 -7.90
C SER A 80 -10.06 3.34 -8.21
N THR A 81 -9.55 4.12 -7.27
CA THR A 81 -9.34 5.56 -7.42
C THR A 81 -8.11 5.99 -6.64
N GLY A 82 -7.40 6.99 -7.13
CA GLY A 82 -6.30 7.59 -6.39
C GLY A 82 -5.29 8.28 -7.30
N THR A 83 -4.04 8.32 -6.88
CA THR A 83 -2.96 9.00 -7.58
C THR A 83 -1.75 8.10 -7.77
N VAL A 84 -1.07 8.27 -8.90
CA VAL A 84 0.26 7.72 -9.13
C VAL A 84 1.19 8.84 -9.58
N GLY A 85 2.42 8.82 -9.11
CA GLY A 85 3.42 9.83 -9.40
C GLY A 85 4.72 9.22 -9.91
N GLY A 86 5.40 9.96 -10.79
CA GLY A 86 6.75 9.70 -11.28
C GLY A 86 7.43 11.03 -11.55
N ASN A 87 7.70 11.35 -12.83
CA ASN A 87 8.08 12.71 -13.23
C ASN A 87 6.95 13.71 -12.97
N THR A 88 5.73 13.27 -13.24
CA THR A 88 4.49 14.03 -13.07
C THR A 88 3.50 13.19 -12.25
N THR A 89 2.46 13.82 -11.68
CA THR A 89 1.46 13.13 -10.85
C THR A 89 0.11 13.16 -11.52
N VAL A 90 -0.47 11.99 -11.73
CA VAL A 90 -1.81 11.83 -12.30
C VAL A 90 -2.76 11.25 -11.27
N GLN A 91 -4.01 11.71 -11.34
CA GLN A 91 -5.13 11.07 -10.66
C GLN A 91 -5.79 10.09 -11.62
N LEU A 92 -6.18 8.93 -11.11
CA LEU A 92 -6.86 7.90 -11.86
C LEU A 92 -8.14 7.44 -11.19
N VAL A 93 -9.12 7.06 -12.01
CA VAL A 93 -10.28 6.26 -11.64
C VAL A 93 -10.34 5.10 -12.61
N ALA A 94 -10.27 3.88 -12.09
CA ALA A 94 -10.39 2.67 -12.89
C ALA A 94 -11.65 1.90 -12.51
N THR A 95 -12.38 1.43 -13.51
CA THR A 95 -13.54 0.55 -13.37
C THR A 95 -13.38 -0.65 -14.30
N PRO A 96 -14.20 -1.70 -14.15
CA PRO A 96 -14.24 -2.81 -15.11
C PRO A 96 -14.45 -2.30 -16.54
N GLY A 97 -13.37 -2.29 -17.33
CA GLY A 97 -13.38 -1.93 -18.75
C GLY A 97 -13.04 -0.47 -19.09
N ALA A 98 -12.78 0.40 -18.11
CA ALA A 98 -12.39 1.79 -18.38
C ALA A 98 -11.39 2.32 -17.37
N VAL A 99 -10.42 3.11 -17.85
CA VAL A 99 -9.49 3.85 -17.01
C VAL A 99 -9.55 5.32 -17.42
N TYR A 100 -9.84 6.17 -16.45
CA TYR A 100 -9.88 7.61 -16.58
C TYR A 100 -8.67 8.20 -15.87
N VAL A 101 -7.96 9.09 -16.54
CA VAL A 101 -6.77 9.76 -15.99
C VAL A 101 -6.94 11.27 -16.12
N THR A 102 -6.57 12.01 -15.08
CA THR A 102 -6.52 13.47 -15.09
C THR A 102 -5.25 13.96 -14.41
N GLY A 103 -4.84 15.18 -14.73
CA GLY A 103 -3.61 15.80 -14.22
C GLY A 103 -3.45 17.20 -14.78
N ASP A 104 -2.31 17.82 -14.50
CA ASP A 104 -1.92 19.03 -15.21
C ASP A 104 -1.61 18.74 -16.69
N THR A 105 -1.51 19.78 -17.50
CA THR A 105 -1.33 19.65 -18.95
C THR A 105 -0.05 18.90 -19.32
N GLU A 106 1.03 19.03 -18.53
CA GLU A 106 2.29 18.33 -18.77
C GLU A 106 2.13 16.83 -18.48
N SER A 107 1.55 16.49 -17.32
CA SER A 107 1.18 15.11 -16.98
C SER A 107 0.36 14.43 -18.07
N LEU A 108 -0.67 15.13 -18.57
CA LEU A 108 -1.58 14.60 -19.58
C LEU A 108 -0.90 14.47 -20.95
N ALA A 109 0.00 15.40 -21.31
CA ALA A 109 0.77 15.35 -22.55
C ALA A 109 1.72 14.13 -22.59
N GLU A 110 2.40 13.84 -21.47
CA GLU A 110 3.24 12.65 -21.35
C GLU A 110 2.43 11.37 -21.60
N GLN A 111 1.19 11.31 -21.11
CA GLN A 111 0.37 10.11 -21.20
C GLN A 111 -0.18 9.82 -22.61
N VAL A 112 -0.41 10.86 -23.41
CA VAL A 112 -0.99 10.72 -24.76
C VAL A 112 0.06 10.76 -25.87
N GLY A 113 1.32 11.05 -25.55
CA GLY A 113 2.42 11.10 -26.52
C GLY A 113 2.24 12.18 -27.59
N ALA A 114 1.44 13.21 -27.31
CA ALA A 114 1.13 14.29 -28.25
C ALA A 114 1.06 15.63 -27.52
N ASP A 115 1.29 16.72 -28.25
CA ASP A 115 1.06 18.07 -27.78
C ASP A 115 -0.47 18.29 -27.69
N VAL A 116 -1.03 17.86 -26.57
CA VAL A 116 -2.44 18.07 -26.27
C VAL A 116 -2.60 19.54 -25.90
N GLY A 117 -3.10 20.33 -26.86
CA GLY A 117 -3.35 21.75 -26.65
C GLY A 117 -4.21 22.03 -25.41
N THR A 118 -4.31 23.30 -25.03
CA THR A 118 -5.03 23.81 -23.83
C THR A 118 -6.49 23.32 -23.67
N THR A 119 -7.05 22.65 -24.68
CA THR A 119 -8.42 22.12 -24.72
C THR A 119 -8.66 20.96 -23.75
N ILE A 120 -7.63 20.22 -23.32
CA ILE A 120 -7.80 19.09 -22.39
C ILE A 120 -7.46 19.42 -20.92
N ALA A 121 -6.98 20.63 -20.64
CA ALA A 121 -6.57 20.99 -19.30
C ALA A 121 -7.76 20.88 -18.33
N GLY A 122 -7.58 20.12 -17.24
CA GLY A 122 -8.64 19.85 -16.26
C GLY A 122 -9.74 18.91 -16.73
N LYS A 123 -9.56 18.21 -17.87
CA LYS A 123 -10.45 17.14 -18.34
C LYS A 123 -9.92 15.78 -17.93
N TRP A 124 -10.84 14.83 -17.82
CA TRP A 124 -10.51 13.42 -17.67
C TRP A 124 -10.29 12.81 -19.04
N LEU A 125 -9.20 12.08 -19.22
CA LEU A 125 -8.91 11.34 -20.42
C LEU A 125 -9.40 9.91 -20.23
N LEU A 126 -10.29 9.44 -21.10
CA LEU A 126 -10.55 8.01 -21.22
C LEU A 126 -9.39 7.40 -22.01
N ILE A 127 -8.61 6.56 -21.35
CA ILE A 127 -7.43 5.95 -21.94
C ILE A 127 -7.85 4.77 -22.83
N SER A 128 -7.29 4.68 -24.04
CA SER A 128 -7.54 3.56 -24.95
C SER A 128 -7.02 2.24 -24.36
N PRO A 129 -7.55 1.06 -24.74
CA PRO A 129 -7.03 -0.21 -24.24
C PRO A 129 -5.52 -0.42 -24.45
N GLU A 130 -4.97 0.12 -25.53
CA GLU A 130 -3.53 0.03 -25.85
C GLU A 130 -2.68 0.91 -24.91
N ALA A 131 -3.10 2.15 -24.67
CA ALA A 131 -2.45 3.06 -23.73
C ALA A 131 -2.76 2.74 -22.25
N ALA A 132 -3.86 2.02 -21.99
CA ALA A 132 -4.29 1.62 -20.66
C ALA A 132 -3.42 0.48 -20.11
N SER A 133 -2.57 -0.16 -20.92
CA SER A 133 -1.69 -1.24 -20.48
C SER A 133 -0.85 -0.86 -19.24
N GLY A 134 -0.38 0.38 -19.14
CA GLY A 134 0.35 0.89 -17.97
C GLY A 134 -0.50 1.11 -16.72
N PHE A 135 -1.80 1.37 -16.86
CA PHE A 135 -2.72 1.58 -15.74
C PHE A 135 -3.66 0.41 -15.47
N ALA A 136 -3.68 -0.59 -16.34
CA ALA A 136 -4.52 -1.78 -16.21
C ALA A 136 -4.24 -2.51 -14.89
N ILE A 137 -3.01 -2.39 -14.38
CA ILE A 137 -2.62 -2.91 -13.06
C ILE A 137 -3.46 -2.33 -11.92
N PHE A 138 -4.02 -1.13 -12.07
CA PHE A 138 -4.85 -0.49 -11.04
C PHE A 138 -6.34 -0.78 -11.22
N ALA A 139 -6.77 -1.40 -12.31
CA ALA A 139 -8.19 -1.67 -12.54
C ALA A 139 -8.76 -2.71 -11.57
N ASP A 140 -7.91 -3.63 -11.12
CA ASP A 140 -8.28 -4.70 -10.22
C ASP A 140 -7.11 -5.00 -9.28
N GLY A 141 -7.43 -5.14 -7.99
CA GLY A 141 -6.44 -5.35 -6.95
C GLY A 141 -5.68 -6.68 -7.05
N SER A 142 -6.28 -7.72 -7.61
CA SER A 142 -5.57 -8.97 -7.94
C SER A 142 -4.59 -8.80 -9.09
N THR A 143 -4.92 -7.96 -10.08
CA THR A 143 -3.99 -7.61 -11.16
C THR A 143 -2.81 -6.80 -10.60
N PHE A 144 -3.09 -5.85 -9.71
CA PHE A 144 -2.07 -5.10 -9.00
C PHE A 144 -1.14 -6.04 -8.22
N ALA A 145 -1.71 -6.91 -7.38
CA ALA A 145 -0.95 -7.86 -6.57
C ALA A 145 -0.08 -8.79 -7.44
N ALA A 146 -0.62 -9.35 -8.53
CA ALA A 146 0.14 -10.18 -9.45
C ALA A 146 1.27 -9.42 -10.17
N ALA A 147 1.01 -8.17 -10.58
CA ALA A 147 2.02 -7.34 -11.24
C ALA A 147 3.18 -6.96 -10.30
N VAL A 148 2.87 -6.74 -9.02
CA VAL A 148 3.83 -6.26 -8.03
C VAL A 148 4.59 -7.40 -7.35
N LEU A 149 3.92 -8.52 -7.04
CA LEU A 149 4.55 -9.68 -6.41
C LEU A 149 5.26 -10.59 -7.41
N GLY A 150 4.89 -10.52 -8.69
CA GLY A 150 5.36 -11.42 -9.74
C GLY A 150 4.46 -12.65 -9.90
N ALA A 151 4.75 -13.45 -10.93
CA ALA A 151 3.98 -14.67 -11.24
C ALA A 151 4.42 -15.88 -10.40
N ASP A 152 5.61 -15.82 -9.81
CA ASP A 152 6.19 -16.93 -9.06
C ASP A 152 5.78 -16.88 -7.59
N ALA A 153 5.51 -18.08 -7.05
CA ALA A 153 5.14 -18.23 -5.65
C ALA A 153 6.33 -17.92 -4.73
N PRO A 154 6.07 -17.42 -3.51
CA PRO A 154 7.10 -17.28 -2.49
C PRO A 154 7.66 -18.66 -2.12
N ASP A 155 8.94 -18.72 -1.76
CA ASP A 155 9.64 -19.98 -1.45
C ASP A 155 10.07 -20.10 0.02
N GLY A 156 9.86 -19.04 0.81
CA GLY A 156 10.25 -19.01 2.21
C GLY A 156 9.42 -18.06 3.06
N LEU A 157 9.45 -18.32 4.37
CA LEU A 157 8.90 -17.47 5.41
C LEU A 157 10.01 -16.96 6.31
N THR A 158 9.88 -15.74 6.81
CA THR A 158 10.73 -15.24 7.89
C THR A 158 10.21 -15.71 9.25
N ALA A 159 11.03 -15.58 10.30
CA ALA A 159 10.51 -15.56 11.66
C ALA A 159 9.55 -14.37 11.85
N VAL A 160 8.70 -14.43 12.87
CA VAL A 160 7.81 -13.32 13.23
C VAL A 160 8.65 -12.10 13.62
N ARG A 161 8.25 -10.93 13.12
CA ARG A 161 8.87 -9.63 13.40
C ARG A 161 7.81 -8.57 13.55
N GLU A 162 8.16 -7.48 14.22
CA GLU A 162 7.30 -6.31 14.22
C GLU A 162 7.42 -5.54 12.89
N VAL A 163 6.27 -5.24 12.29
CA VAL A 163 6.14 -4.38 11.11
C VAL A 163 5.05 -3.36 11.42
N ASP A 164 5.40 -2.08 11.38
CA ASP A 164 4.50 -0.95 11.64
C ASP A 164 3.69 -1.11 12.94
N GLY A 165 4.33 -1.63 14.00
CA GLY A 165 3.71 -1.84 15.32
C GLY A 165 2.86 -3.10 15.46
N GLN A 166 2.86 -3.99 14.46
CA GLN A 166 2.12 -5.25 14.49
C GLN A 166 3.04 -6.46 14.22
N PRO A 167 2.86 -7.60 14.93
CA PRO A 167 3.55 -8.84 14.61
C PRO A 167 3.21 -9.33 13.18
N ALA A 168 4.22 -9.72 12.42
CA ALA A 168 4.11 -10.10 11.02
C ALA A 168 5.10 -11.19 10.63
N VAL A 169 4.72 -12.00 9.64
CA VAL A 169 5.57 -12.99 8.95
C VAL A 169 5.83 -12.48 7.54
N GLY A 170 7.09 -12.49 7.09
CA GLY A 170 7.47 -12.11 5.73
C GLY A 170 7.47 -13.30 4.78
N LEU A 171 6.83 -13.16 3.62
CA LEU A 171 6.92 -14.10 2.51
C LEU A 171 8.01 -13.62 1.55
N LEU A 172 8.97 -14.50 1.25
CA LEU A 172 10.14 -14.19 0.44
C LEU A 172 9.90 -14.57 -1.01
N PHE A 173 10.09 -13.61 -1.92
CA PHE A 173 9.95 -13.81 -3.36
C PHE A 173 11.36 -13.81 -3.99
N PRO A 174 11.96 -14.97 -4.29
CA PRO A 174 13.35 -15.06 -4.72
C PRO A 174 13.61 -14.39 -6.08
N GLU A 175 12.65 -14.51 -7.01
CA GLU A 175 12.76 -13.97 -8.38
C GLU A 175 12.77 -12.45 -8.39
N THR A 176 11.84 -11.82 -7.66
CA THR A 176 11.77 -10.36 -7.55
C THR A 176 12.76 -9.83 -6.52
N GLY A 177 13.13 -10.64 -5.52
CA GLY A 177 13.88 -10.26 -4.32
C GLY A 177 13.05 -9.46 -3.32
N GLY A 178 11.72 -9.48 -3.43
CA GLY A 178 10.80 -8.76 -2.56
C GLY A 178 10.39 -9.55 -1.32
N THR A 179 9.83 -8.85 -0.33
CA THR A 179 9.25 -9.45 0.89
C THR A 179 7.86 -8.88 1.15
N LEU A 180 6.84 -9.74 1.17
CA LEU A 180 5.49 -9.37 1.59
C LEU A 180 5.30 -9.69 3.07
N TRP A 181 5.13 -8.68 3.90
CA TRP A 181 4.82 -8.81 5.31
C TRP A 181 3.31 -8.99 5.52
N VAL A 182 2.95 -10.06 6.22
CA VAL A 182 1.57 -10.46 6.49
C VAL A 182 1.35 -10.54 8.00
N ALA A 183 0.19 -10.09 8.47
CA ALA A 183 -0.17 -10.11 9.89
C ALA A 183 -0.06 -11.51 10.52
N ALA A 184 0.73 -11.63 11.58
CA ALA A 184 0.94 -12.86 12.34
C ALA A 184 -0.16 -13.10 13.40
N THR A 185 -1.08 -12.15 13.56
CA THR A 185 -2.21 -12.22 14.49
C THR A 185 -3.50 -11.89 13.76
N GLY A 186 -4.62 -12.46 14.21
CA GLY A 186 -5.93 -12.22 13.58
C GLY A 186 -5.98 -12.69 12.12
N GLU A 187 -6.72 -11.94 11.29
CA GLU A 187 -6.77 -12.18 9.84
C GLU A 187 -5.41 -11.87 9.21
N PRO A 188 -4.87 -12.76 8.34
CA PRO A 188 -3.53 -12.62 7.78
C PRO A 188 -3.51 -11.59 6.64
N LEU A 189 -3.81 -10.34 6.97
CA LEU A 189 -3.84 -9.26 6.00
C LEU A 189 -2.41 -8.89 5.56
N PRO A 190 -2.21 -8.55 4.28
CA PRO A 190 -0.99 -7.89 3.84
C PRO A 190 -0.80 -6.60 4.63
N LEU A 191 0.41 -6.32 5.08
CA LEU A 191 0.73 -5.09 5.79
C LEU A 191 1.61 -4.20 4.94
N ARG A 192 2.65 -4.81 4.37
CA ARG A 192 3.70 -4.09 3.66
C ARG A 192 4.40 -5.00 2.68
N LEU A 193 4.71 -4.49 1.51
CA LEU A 193 5.65 -5.07 0.57
C LEU A 193 6.93 -4.23 0.58
N GLU A 194 8.06 -4.92 0.66
CA GLU A 194 9.38 -4.37 0.44
C GLU A 194 9.93 -4.92 -0.87
N GLU A 195 10.19 -4.06 -1.83
CA GLU A 195 10.84 -4.43 -3.08
C GLU A 195 12.33 -4.73 -2.86
N LYS A 196 12.96 -5.39 -3.84
CA LYS A 196 14.39 -5.64 -3.81
C LYS A 196 15.18 -4.32 -3.75
N GLY A 197 16.00 -4.18 -2.71
CA GLY A 197 16.79 -2.97 -2.49
C GLY A 197 16.01 -1.83 -1.83
N ALA A 198 14.82 -2.12 -1.28
CA ALA A 198 14.10 -1.17 -0.45
C ALA A 198 15.00 -0.59 0.65
N SER A 199 14.98 0.73 0.79
CA SER A 199 15.74 1.45 1.81
C SER A 199 15.07 2.77 2.13
N ALA A 200 15.04 3.12 3.43
CA ALA A 200 14.62 4.43 3.93
C ALA A 200 13.38 5.05 3.21
N GLY A 201 12.30 4.28 3.07
CA GLY A 201 11.02 4.74 2.48
C GLY A 201 10.90 4.61 0.96
N ALA A 202 11.97 4.24 0.25
CA ALA A 202 11.92 3.84 -1.15
C ALA A 202 11.79 2.31 -1.26
N GLY A 203 11.00 1.85 -2.24
CA GLY A 203 10.70 0.42 -2.41
C GLY A 203 9.77 -0.15 -1.35
N VAL A 204 8.97 0.69 -0.70
CA VAL A 204 8.04 0.28 0.36
C VAL A 204 6.63 0.63 -0.05
N ILE A 205 5.77 -0.38 -0.06
CA ILE A 205 4.35 -0.27 -0.37
C ILE A 205 3.56 -0.81 0.83
N SER A 206 2.73 0.02 1.43
CA SER A 206 1.88 -0.32 2.57
C SER A 206 0.45 -0.61 2.12
N PHE A 207 -0.20 -1.54 2.81
CA PHE A 207 -1.59 -1.90 2.61
C PHE A 207 -2.39 -1.55 3.87
N THR A 208 -3.34 -0.63 3.74
CA THR A 208 -4.04 -0.01 4.87
C THR A 208 -5.53 0.16 4.58
N ASP A 209 -6.26 0.80 5.51
CA ASP A 209 -7.66 1.23 5.35
C ASP A 209 -8.63 0.10 4.93
N TYR A 210 -8.32 -1.13 5.34
CA TYR A 210 -9.15 -2.31 5.11
C TYR A 210 -10.60 -2.11 5.55
N GLY A 211 -11.55 -2.42 4.65
CA GLY A 211 -12.98 -2.35 4.91
C GLY A 211 -13.55 -0.92 4.98
N THR A 212 -12.76 0.10 4.65
CA THR A 212 -13.20 1.49 4.62
C THR A 212 -14.02 1.77 3.36
N GLU A 213 -15.03 2.64 3.44
CA GLU A 213 -15.82 3.01 2.26
C GLU A 213 -14.96 3.74 1.22
N VAL A 214 -14.97 3.21 -0.02
CA VAL A 214 -14.29 3.82 -1.18
C VAL A 214 -15.33 4.19 -2.23
N ALA A 215 -15.27 5.44 -2.70
CA ALA A 215 -16.09 5.96 -3.78
C ALA A 215 -15.34 5.84 -5.11
N VAL A 216 -15.67 4.81 -5.90
CA VAL A 216 -15.17 4.63 -7.26
C VAL A 216 -16.27 5.08 -8.22
N THR A 217 -16.20 6.33 -8.65
CA THR A 217 -17.21 6.94 -9.53
C THR A 217 -16.54 7.46 -10.78
N PRO A 218 -16.90 6.96 -11.98
CA PRO A 218 -16.43 7.53 -13.23
C PRO A 218 -16.71 9.03 -13.31
N PRO A 219 -15.83 9.80 -13.96
CA PRO A 219 -16.10 11.21 -14.22
C PRO A 219 -17.36 11.40 -15.07
N ALA A 220 -17.99 12.57 -14.95
CA ALA A 220 -19.14 12.92 -15.79
C ALA A 220 -18.75 12.95 -17.28
N GLU A 221 -19.64 12.50 -18.17
CA GLU A 221 -19.34 12.33 -19.60
C GLU A 221 -18.88 13.63 -20.29
N ASP A 222 -19.37 14.80 -19.86
CA ASP A 222 -18.99 16.12 -20.37
C ASP A 222 -17.62 16.61 -19.87
N ALA A 223 -17.11 15.98 -18.81
CA ALA A 223 -15.77 16.16 -18.29
C ALA A 223 -14.75 15.18 -18.91
N VAL A 224 -15.21 14.20 -19.69
CA VAL A 224 -14.36 13.19 -20.33
C VAL A 224 -14.03 13.55 -21.77
N VAL A 225 -12.74 13.47 -22.10
CA VAL A 225 -12.23 13.47 -23.47
C VAL A 225 -11.85 12.04 -23.83
N ASP A 226 -12.50 11.52 -24.85
CA ASP A 226 -12.26 10.16 -25.33
C ASP A 226 -11.11 10.13 -26.33
N LEU A 227 -9.93 9.70 -25.87
CA LEU A 227 -8.75 9.62 -26.71
C LEU A 227 -8.89 8.58 -27.83
N THR A 228 -9.78 7.59 -27.68
CA THR A 228 -10.05 6.61 -28.75
C THR A 228 -10.67 7.23 -29.99
N LYS A 229 -11.19 8.46 -29.86
CA LYS A 229 -11.85 9.23 -30.92
C LYS A 229 -10.99 10.38 -31.45
N ILE A 230 -9.79 10.60 -30.91
CA ILE A 230 -8.86 11.61 -31.43
C ILE A 230 -7.97 10.93 -32.49
N PRO A 231 -8.00 11.37 -33.76
CA PRO A 231 -7.11 10.82 -34.77
C PRO A 231 -5.65 11.15 -34.39
N VAL A 232 -4.83 10.10 -34.22
CA VAL A 232 -3.39 10.26 -34.02
C VAL A 232 -2.83 10.98 -35.26
N PRO A 233 -2.09 12.09 -35.11
CA PRO A 233 -1.42 12.71 -36.26
C PRO A 233 -0.45 11.69 -36.84
N THR A 234 -0.77 11.18 -38.04
CA THR A 234 0.14 10.32 -38.79
C THR A 234 1.46 11.05 -38.96
N ALA A 235 2.54 10.47 -38.42
CA ALA A 235 3.89 10.97 -38.60
C ALA A 235 4.12 11.30 -40.08
N THR A 236 4.41 12.56 -40.37
CA THR A 236 4.74 12.99 -41.74
C THR A 236 5.97 12.21 -42.18
N PRO A 237 5.94 11.46 -43.29
CA PRO A 237 7.14 10.80 -43.79
C PRO A 237 8.19 11.86 -44.10
N THR A 238 9.35 11.75 -43.47
CA THR A 238 10.53 12.58 -43.77
C THR A 238 10.92 12.38 -45.25
N PRO A 239 11.16 13.47 -46.01
CA PRO A 239 11.46 13.40 -47.45
C PRO A 239 12.79 12.71 -47.77
#